data_AF-A0A964AV88-F1
#
_entry.id   AF-A0A964AV88-F1
#
_cell.length_a   1.000
_cell.length_b   1.000
_cell.length_c   1.000
_cell.angle_alpha   90.00
_cell.angle_beta   90.00
_cell.angle_gamma   90.00
#
_symmetry.space_group_name_H-M   'P 1'
#
loop_
_entity.id
_entity.type
_entity.pdbx_description
1 polymer ?
#
loop_
_entity_poly.entity_id
_entity_poly.type
_entity_poly.pdbx_seq_one_letter_code
_entity_poly.pdbx_strand_id
1 'polypeptide(L)'
;MVAGLVDENGAPLQQGDFKVSRYDVGTYQVQFNTPFSRLPAVTCTIYGHPWAGFQMSVHAVEIRPEGFVVITSDPNRPQDFGFSFVAAAPV
;
A
#
# COMPACT_ATOMS: atom_id res chain seq x y z
N MET A 1 1.15 -4.33 -14.62
CA MET A 1 1.72 -4.41 -13.26
C MET A 1 1.95 -2.99 -12.80
N VAL A 2 1.68 -2.68 -11.54
CA VAL A 2 1.97 -1.39 -10.91
C VAL A 2 2.67 -1.67 -9.60
N ALA A 3 3.76 -0.97 -9.30
CA ALA A 3 4.50 -1.10 -8.06
C ALA A 3 4.78 0.27 -7.47
N GLY A 4 4.80 0.34 -6.14
CA GLY A 4 4.91 1.61 -5.43
C GLY A 4 5.69 1.49 -4.14
N LEU A 5 6.27 2.62 -3.76
CA LEU A 5 6.93 2.84 -2.48
C LEU A 5 6.29 4.08 -1.84
N VAL A 6 5.85 3.95 -0.60
CA VAL A 6 5.09 4.97 0.13
C VAL A 6 5.75 5.17 1.50
N ASP A 7 5.94 6.41 1.90
CA ASP A 7 6.46 6.73 3.23
C ASP A 7 5.38 6.66 4.32
N GLU A 8 5.78 6.87 5.57
CA GLU A 8 4.89 6.86 6.74
C GLU A 8 3.79 7.94 6.70
N ASN A 9 3.99 9.02 5.94
CA ASN A 9 2.98 10.07 5.77
C ASN A 9 1.96 9.73 4.68
N GLY A 10 2.12 8.60 3.98
CA GLY A 10 1.30 8.22 2.85
C GLY A 10 1.73 8.89 1.53
N ALA A 11 2.92 9.51 1.49
CA ALA A 11 3.43 10.14 0.28
C ALA A 11 4.17 9.11 -0.60
N PRO A 12 3.85 9.03 -1.90
CA PRO A 12 4.64 8.21 -2.82
C PRO A 12 6.07 8.75 -2.93
N LEU A 13 7.06 7.86 -2.74
CA LEU A 13 8.49 8.19 -2.86
C LEU A 13 9.01 8.13 -4.29
N GLN A 14 8.19 7.66 -5.23
CA GLN A 14 8.50 7.58 -6.64
C GLN A 14 7.32 8.06 -7.48
N GLN A 15 7.61 8.65 -8.65
CA GLN A 15 6.57 8.82 -9.66
C GLN A 15 6.12 7.44 -10.14
N GLY A 16 4.81 7.23 -10.24
CA GLY A 16 4.26 5.95 -10.64
C GLY A 16 2.83 6.06 -11.17
N ASP A 17 2.31 4.93 -11.64
CA ASP A 17 0.97 4.82 -12.21
C ASP A 17 -0.12 4.68 -11.13
N PHE A 18 0.08 5.34 -9.99
CA PHE A 18 -0.82 5.31 -8.86
C PHE A 18 -0.81 6.63 -8.09
N LYS A 19 -1.83 6.80 -7.24
CA LYS A 19 -1.94 7.85 -6.25
C LYS A 19 -2.24 7.21 -4.90
N VAL A 20 -1.86 7.91 -3.83
CA VAL A 20 -2.14 7.47 -2.46
C VAL A 20 -2.87 8.58 -1.73
N SER A 21 -3.93 8.20 -1.02
CA SER A 21 -4.63 9.07 -0.08
C SER A 21 -4.70 8.38 1.28
N ARG A 22 -4.35 9.12 2.34
CA ARG A 22 -4.50 8.64 3.71
C ARG A 22 -5.93 8.95 4.19
N TYR A 23 -6.61 7.95 4.75
CA TYR A 23 -7.97 8.08 5.28
C TYR A 23 -7.98 8.22 6.80
N ASP A 24 -7.15 7.42 7.46
CA ASP A 24 -7.03 7.37 8.92
C ASP A 24 -5.59 6.94 9.29
N VAL A 25 -5.27 6.87 10.58
CA VAL A 25 -4.01 6.32 11.08
C VAL A 25 -3.83 4.89 10.57
N GLY A 26 -2.68 4.65 9.93
CA GLY A 26 -2.31 3.37 9.35
C GLY A 26 -3.21 2.91 8.20
N THR A 27 -4.05 3.78 7.62
CA THR A 27 -5.00 3.39 6.57
C THR A 27 -4.86 4.27 5.34
N TYR A 28 -4.53 3.66 4.21
CA TYR A 28 -4.20 4.34 2.96
C TYR A 28 -4.97 3.71 1.79
N GLN A 29 -5.51 4.51 0.88
CA GLN A 29 -6.02 4.01 -0.40
C GLN A 29 -4.98 4.23 -1.47
N VAL A 30 -4.68 3.18 -2.21
CA VAL A 30 -3.90 3.23 -3.44
C VAL A 30 -4.87 3.19 -4.61
N GLN A 31 -4.86 4.24 -5.44
CA GLN A 31 -5.66 4.35 -6.65
C GLN A 31 -4.75 4.21 -7.86
N PHE A 32 -5.04 3.29 -8.79
CA PHE A 32 -4.29 3.20 -10.03
C PHE A 32 -4.73 4.31 -11.00
N ASN A 33 -3.77 4.94 -11.69
CA ASN A 33 -4.05 5.96 -12.70
C ASN A 33 -4.79 5.34 -13.90
N THR A 34 -4.49 4.09 -14.23
CA THR A 34 -5.23 3.28 -15.20
C THR A 34 -5.70 2.00 -14.52
N PRO A 35 -7.01 1.77 -14.41
CA PRO A 35 -7.55 0.54 -13.82
C PRO A 35 -7.08 -0.71 -14.57
N PHE A 36 -6.89 -1.81 -13.84
CA PHE A 36 -6.68 -3.12 -14.45
C PHE A 36 -7.95 -3.58 -15.16
N SER A 37 -7.83 -4.41 -16.20
CA SER A 37 -8.98 -5.03 -16.88
C SER A 37 -9.63 -6.16 -16.07
N ARG A 38 -8.93 -6.66 -15.05
CA ARG A 38 -9.32 -7.75 -14.15
C ARG A 38 -8.85 -7.44 -12.74
N LEU A 39 -9.35 -8.18 -11.76
CA LEU A 39 -8.90 -8.07 -10.38
C LEU A 39 -7.40 -8.40 -10.28
N PRO A 40 -6.54 -7.47 -9.79
CA PRO A 40 -5.13 -7.76 -9.61
C PRO A 40 -4.89 -8.58 -8.34
N ALA A 41 -3.80 -9.34 -8.31
CA ALA A 41 -3.19 -9.81 -7.08
C ALA A 41 -2.29 -8.70 -6.52
N VAL A 42 -2.31 -8.50 -5.20
CA VAL A 42 -1.52 -7.46 -4.52
C VAL A 42 -0.71 -8.09 -3.40
N THR A 43 0.56 -7.72 -3.32
CA THR A 43 1.43 -8.00 -2.17
C THR A 43 1.99 -6.69 -1.62
N CYS A 44 2.16 -6.63 -0.31
CA CYS A 44 2.72 -5.47 0.39
C CYS A 44 3.82 -5.92 1.35
N THR A 45 4.79 -5.05 1.57
CA THR A 45 5.83 -5.22 2.59
C THR A 45 6.06 -3.90 3.32
N ILE A 46 6.42 -4.00 4.60
CA ILE A 46 6.81 -2.85 5.40
C ILE A 46 8.09 -2.22 4.83
N TYR A 47 8.13 -0.89 4.76
CA TYR A 47 9.27 -0.11 4.30
C TYR A 47 9.60 1.01 5.29
N GLY A 48 10.89 1.22 5.56
CA GLY A 48 11.35 2.25 6.48
C GLY A 48 12.54 1.78 7.31
N HIS A 49 12.72 2.38 8.49
CA HIS A 49 13.83 2.04 9.37
C HIS A 49 13.71 0.60 9.91
N PRO A 50 14.75 -0.26 9.75
CA PRO A 50 14.67 -1.68 10.11
C PRO A 50 14.30 -1.94 11.58
N TRP A 51 14.77 -1.08 12.49
CA TRP A 51 14.51 -1.22 13.93
C TRP A 51 13.09 -0.84 14.34
N ALA A 52 12.40 -0.02 13.56
CA ALA A 52 11.03 0.40 13.83
C ALA A 52 9.99 -0.56 13.22
N GLY A 53 10.40 -1.39 12.23
CA GLY A 53 9.51 -2.27 11.49
C GLY A 53 9.31 -3.68 12.08
N PHE A 54 10.05 -4.09 13.11
CA PHE A 54 10.09 -5.49 13.58
C PHE A 54 8.75 -6.09 13.98
N GLN A 55 7.85 -5.27 14.54
CA GLN A 55 6.52 -5.69 14.96
C GLN A 55 5.41 -5.08 14.09
N MET A 56 5.78 -4.48 12.96
CA MET A 56 4.83 -3.87 12.06
C MET A 56 4.29 -4.91 11.08
N SER A 57 3.00 -4.82 10.81
CA SER A 57 2.32 -5.59 9.76
C SER A 57 1.76 -4.67 8.69
N VAL A 58 1.67 -5.18 7.47
CA VAL A 58 1.00 -4.51 6.35
C VAL A 58 0.06 -5.48 5.66
N HIS A 59 -1.15 -5.02 5.35
CA HIS A 59 -2.17 -5.81 4.68
C HIS A 59 -2.81 -5.01 3.55
N ALA A 60 -2.93 -5.63 2.37
CA ALA A 60 -3.78 -5.14 1.30
C ALA A 60 -5.19 -5.73 1.47
N VAL A 61 -6.21 -4.86 1.51
CA VAL A 61 -7.62 -5.21 1.64
C VAL A 61 -8.43 -4.48 0.58
N GLU A 62 -9.69 -4.90 0.39
CA GLU A 62 -10.61 -4.28 -0.57
C GLU A 62 -10.03 -4.11 -1.98
N ILE A 63 -9.31 -5.13 -2.45
CA ILE A 63 -8.67 -5.10 -3.76
C ILE A 63 -9.73 -5.00 -4.86
N ARG A 64 -9.55 -4.06 -5.78
CA ARG A 64 -10.41 -3.80 -6.93
C ARG A 64 -9.54 -3.48 -8.16
N PRO A 65 -10.10 -3.52 -9.39
CA PRO A 65 -9.35 -3.14 -10.58
C PRO A 65 -8.84 -1.69 -10.56
N GLU A 66 -9.53 -0.78 -9.86
CA GLU A 66 -9.19 0.64 -9.79
C GLU A 66 -8.20 0.97 -8.67
N GLY A 67 -7.99 0.07 -7.70
CA GLY A 67 -7.19 0.35 -6.52
C GLY A 67 -7.39 -0.66 -5.39
N PHE A 68 -6.84 -0.36 -4.23
CA PHE A 68 -6.96 -1.18 -3.02
C PHE A 68 -6.68 -0.33 -1.78
N VAL A 69 -7.01 -0.86 -0.60
CA VAL A 69 -6.70 -0.24 0.69
C VAL A 69 -5.51 -0.97 1.30
N VAL A 70 -4.61 -0.20 1.92
CA VAL A 70 -3.49 -0.67 2.71
C VAL A 70 -3.73 -0.32 4.17
N ILE A 71 -3.53 -1.31 5.03
CA ILE A 71 -3.54 -1.13 6.48
C ILE A 71 -2.14 -1.46 7.00
N THR A 72 -1.52 -0.52 7.69
CA THR A 72 -0.31 -0.71 8.51
C THR A 72 -0.68 -0.67 9.99
N SER A 73 -0.08 -1.56 10.78
CA SER A 73 -0.38 -1.67 12.20
C SER A 73 0.80 -2.18 13.01
N ASP A 74 0.84 -1.81 14.28
CA ASP A 74 1.59 -2.54 15.29
C ASP A 74 0.72 -3.69 15.85
N PRO A 75 1.19 -4.49 16.82
CA PRO A 75 0.39 -5.59 17.38
C PRO A 75 -0.88 -5.17 18.12
N ASN A 76 -1.02 -3.89 18.49
CA ASN A 76 -2.10 -3.38 19.32
C ASN A 76 -3.12 -2.55 18.54
N ARG A 77 -2.72 -1.86 17.46
CA ARG A 77 -3.56 -0.91 16.72
C ARG A 77 -3.02 -0.53 15.33
N PRO A 78 -3.87 0.07 14.47
CA PRO A 78 -3.40 0.76 13.27
C PRO A 78 -2.37 1.83 13.62
N GLN A 79 -1.31 1.90 12.83
CA GLN A 79 -0.17 2.77 13.07
C GLN A 79 0.45 3.14 11.73
N ASP A 80 0.66 4.44 11.51
CA ASP A 80 1.29 4.94 10.29
C ASP A 80 2.69 4.35 10.14
N PHE A 81 2.98 3.82 8.95
CA PHE A 81 4.31 3.30 8.60
C PHE A 81 4.48 3.25 7.08
N GLY A 82 5.71 3.36 6.61
CA GLY A 82 6.00 3.21 5.19
C GLY A 82 5.73 1.79 4.68
N PHE A 83 5.36 1.67 3.42
CA PHE A 83 5.15 0.37 2.78
C PHE A 83 5.53 0.40 1.31
N SER A 84 5.88 -0.76 0.77
CA SER A 84 5.94 -1.01 -0.66
C SER A 84 4.87 -1.99 -1.07
N PHE A 85 4.46 -1.94 -2.34
CA PHE A 85 3.50 -2.88 -2.90
C PHE A 85 3.83 -3.24 -4.35
N VAL A 86 3.32 -4.40 -4.76
CA VAL A 86 3.24 -4.82 -6.17
C VAL A 86 1.83 -5.31 -6.46
N ALA A 87 1.22 -4.77 -7.50
CA ALA A 87 -0.08 -5.17 -8.03
C ALA A 87 0.05 -5.69 -9.47
N ALA A 88 -0.45 -6.89 -9.74
CA ALA A 88 -0.39 -7.49 -11.07
C ALA A 88 -1.66 -8.31 -11.35
N ALA A 89 -2.23 -8.14 -12.54
CA ALA A 89 -3.33 -8.96 -13.04
C ALA A 89 -2.83 -9.91 -14.14
N PRO A 90 -3.38 -11.13 -14.25
CA PRO A 90 -3.11 -12.01 -15.38
C PRO A 90 -3.67 -11.40 -16.67
N VAL A 91 -2.92 -11.59 -17.76
CA VAL A 91 -3.26 -11.11 -19.10
C VAL A 91 -4.54 -11.76 -19.62
#